data_AF-A0A9X2LDV2-F1
#
_entry.id   AF-A0A9X2LDV2-F1
#
_cell.length_a   1.000
_cell.length_b   1.000
_cell.length_c   1.000
_cell.angle_alpha   90.00
_cell.angle_beta   90.00
_cell.angle_gamma   90.00
#
_symmetry.space_group_name_H-M   'P 1'
#
loop_
_entity.id
_entity.type
_entity.pdbx_description
1 polymer ?
#
loop_
_entity_poly.entity_id
_entity_poly.type
_entity_poly.pdbx_seq_one_letter_code
_entity_poly.pdbx_strand_id
1 'polypeptide(L)'
;MQGLRIAAWVLIALAIALIGADLISSVEAGQPVVRTVREIVSLLPGVTLGRLAEGGLGGVINLMLDLPLWAVLGVLGLVATILIKPVE
;
A
#
# COMPACT_ATOMS: atom_id res chain seq x y z
N MET A 1 -7.19 10.07 -19.41
CA MET A 1 -6.01 9.19 -19.28
C MET A 1 -4.87 9.82 -18.47
N GLN A 2 -4.57 11.12 -18.62
CA GLN A 2 -3.47 11.79 -17.90
C GLN A 2 -3.59 11.72 -16.36
N GLY A 3 -4.78 11.96 -15.80
CA GLY A 3 -4.99 11.89 -14.34
C GLY A 3 -4.66 10.53 -13.72
N LEU A 4 -4.92 9.44 -14.44
CA LEU A 4 -4.61 8.09 -13.96
C LEU A 4 -3.09 7.81 -13.96
N ARG A 5 -2.33 8.37 -14.92
CA ARG A 5 -0.86 8.34 -14.90
C ARG A 5 -0.29 9.09 -13.71
N ILE A 6 -0.83 10.29 -13.44
CA ILE A 6 -0.42 11.08 -12.29
C ILE A 6 -0.67 10.28 -11.01
N ALA A 7 -1.87 9.71 -10.86
CA ALA A 7 -2.19 8.86 -9.71
C ALA A 7 -1.22 7.68 -9.56
N ALA A 8 -0.86 7.00 -10.66
CA ALA A 8 0.11 5.90 -10.63
C ALA A 8 1.48 6.34 -10.11
N TRP A 9 2.00 7.49 -10.56
CA TRP A 9 3.24 8.05 -10.05
C TRP A 9 3.14 8.51 -8.60
N VAL A 10 1.99 9.07 -8.20
CA VAL A 10 1.74 9.42 -6.79
C VAL A 10 1.80 8.18 -5.90
N LEU A 11 1.23 7.05 -6.32
CA LEU A 11 1.33 5.79 -5.57
C LEU A 11 2.78 5.35 -5.36
N ILE A 12 3.62 5.45 -6.40
CA ILE A 12 5.06 5.13 -6.31
C ILE A 12 5.76 6.10 -5.35
N ALA A 13 5.50 7.40 -5.47
CA ALA A 13 6.10 8.40 -4.61
C ALA A 13 5.73 8.18 -3.13
N LEU A 14 4.46 7.86 -2.85
CA LEU A 14 4.00 7.51 -1.51
C LEU A 14 4.65 6.24 -0.97
N ALA A 15 4.82 5.21 -1.81
CA ALA A 15 5.52 4.00 -1.43
C ALA A 15 6.96 4.29 -0.99
N ILE A 16 7.70 5.09 -1.76
CA ILE A 16 9.08 5.48 -1.43
C ILE A 16 9.12 6.28 -0.12
N ALA A 17 8.21 7.24 0.06
CA ALA A 17 8.12 8.03 1.27
C ALA A 17 7.87 7.16 2.51
N LEU A 18 6.99 6.16 2.39
CA LEU A 18 6.69 5.23 3.48
C LEU A 18 7.85 4.30 3.81
N ILE A 19 8.62 3.84 2.82
CA ILE A 19 9.88 3.10 3.07
C ILE A 19 10.83 3.96 3.91
N GLY A 20 11.03 5.22 3.52
CA GLY A 20 11.86 6.15 4.29
C GLY A 20 11.36 6.34 5.71
N ALA A 21 10.05 6.48 5.90
CA ALA A 21 9.46 6.63 7.21
C ALA A 21 9.62 5.37 8.09
N ASP A 22 9.41 4.17 7.54
CA ASP A 22 9.63 2.90 8.26
C ASP A 22 11.10 2.71 8.64
N LEU A 23 12.03 3.09 7.76
CA LEU A 23 13.46 3.06 8.03
C LEU A 23 13.85 3.99 9.18
N ILE A 24 13.39 5.25 9.16
CA ILE A 24 13.65 6.21 10.23
C ILE A 24 13.10 5.69 11.56
N SER A 25 11.84 5.24 11.57
CA SER A 25 11.22 4.68 12.78
C SER A 25 11.95 3.43 13.28
N SER A 26 12.49 2.60 12.39
CA SER A 26 13.29 1.42 12.78
C SER A 26 14.60 1.82 13.48
N VAL A 27 15.25 2.87 12.99
CA VAL A 27 16.48 3.41 13.59
C VAL A 27 16.18 4.00 14.97
N GLU A 28 15.10 4.76 15.09
CA GLU A 28 14.68 5.39 16.35
C GLU A 28 14.26 4.35 17.41
N ALA A 29 13.56 3.29 17.00
CA ALA A 29 13.08 2.24 17.90
C ALA A 29 14.15 1.20 18.26
N GLY A 30 15.29 1.19 17.57
CA GLY A 30 16.34 0.16 17.73
C GLY A 30 15.90 -1.24 17.30
N GLN A 31 14.79 -1.37 16.58
CA GLN A 31 14.23 -2.63 16.10
C GLN A 31 13.49 -2.41 14.77
N PRO A 32 13.33 -3.43 13.90
CA PRO A 32 12.59 -3.28 12.66
C PRO A 32 11.13 -2.86 12.90
N VAL A 33 10.74 -1.74 12.29
CA VAL A 33 9.36 -1.23 12.28
C VAL A 33 8.86 -1.29 10.84
N VAL A 34 7.77 -2.01 10.62
CA VAL A 34 7.12 -2.14 9.31
C VAL A 34 5.63 -1.95 9.51
N ARG A 35 5.04 -0.96 8.81
CA ARG A 35 3.60 -0.70 8.91
C ARG A 35 2.83 -1.49 7.87
N THR A 36 1.94 -2.35 8.34
CA THR A 36 1.10 -3.18 7.46
C THR A 36 -0.13 -2.43 6.97
N VAL A 37 -0.73 -2.91 5.88
CA VAL A 37 -2.02 -2.37 5.40
C VAL A 37 -3.09 -2.49 6.49
N ARG A 38 -3.11 -3.61 7.23
CA ARG A 38 -4.03 -3.86 8.34
C ARG A 38 -3.93 -2.77 9.41
N GLU A 39 -2.72 -2.46 9.86
CA GLU A 39 -2.48 -1.44 10.88
C GLU A 39 -3.01 -0.09 10.42
N ILE A 40 -2.68 0.33 9.21
CA ILE A 40 -3.11 1.64 8.70
C ILE A 40 -4.62 1.69 8.49
N VAL A 41 -5.23 0.64 7.94
CA VAL A 41 -6.68 0.59 7.73
C VAL A 41 -7.43 0.54 9.06
N SER A 42 -6.87 -0.07 10.10
CA SER A 42 -7.49 -0.10 11.44
C SER A 42 -7.60 1.29 12.09
N LEU A 43 -6.81 2.27 11.62
CA LEU A 43 -6.88 3.66 12.08
C LEU A 43 -8.05 4.42 11.44
N LEU A 44 -8.66 3.89 10.37
CA LEU A 44 -9.75 4.55 9.67
C LEU A 44 -11.09 4.27 10.38
N PRO A 45 -11.78 5.31 10.89
CA PRO A 45 -13.06 5.12 11.56
C PRO A 45 -14.09 4.53 10.60
N GLY A 46 -14.77 3.47 11.03
CA GLY A 46 -15.85 2.81 10.28
C GLY A 46 -15.42 1.68 9.34
N VAL A 47 -14.13 1.36 9.22
CA VAL A 47 -13.68 0.23 8.40
C VAL A 47 -13.65 -1.06 9.23
N THR A 48 -14.63 -1.94 9.02
CA THR A 48 -14.65 -3.27 9.63
C THR A 48 -13.99 -4.29 8.71
N LEU A 49 -12.71 -4.58 8.95
CA LEU A 49 -11.92 -5.55 8.17
C LEU A 49 -12.51 -6.98 8.19
N GLY A 50 -13.30 -7.32 9.22
CA GLY A 50 -13.91 -8.64 9.38
C GLY A 50 -14.84 -9.05 8.22
N ARG A 51 -15.53 -8.11 7.58
CA ARG A 51 -16.46 -8.42 6.46
C ARG A 51 -15.74 -8.75 5.15
N LEU A 52 -14.49 -8.33 4.98
CA LEU A 52 -13.74 -8.59 3.75
C LEU A 52 -13.15 -10.01 3.70
N ALA A 53 -13.10 -10.71 4.85
CA ALA A 53 -12.46 -12.01 4.99
C ALA A 53 -13.42 -13.21 4.82
N GLU A 54 -14.74 -13.00 4.76
CA GLU A 54 -15.75 -14.08 4.83
C GLU A 54 -16.14 -14.70 3.46
N GLY A 55 -15.49 -14.31 2.36
CA GLY A 55 -15.76 -14.83 1.02
C GLY A 55 -14.64 -15.70 0.43
N GLY A 56 -14.86 -16.28 -0.77
CA GLY A 56 -13.84 -17.05 -1.50
C GLY A 56 -12.57 -16.28 -1.86
N LEU A 57 -12.58 -14.94 -1.74
CA LEU A 57 -11.43 -14.05 -1.88
C LEU A 57 -10.79 -13.65 -0.55
N GLY A 58 -11.34 -14.09 0.59
CA GLY A 58 -10.93 -13.69 1.93
C GLY A 58 -9.47 -14.03 2.25
N GLY A 59 -8.97 -15.15 1.70
CA GLY A 59 -7.55 -15.51 1.83
C GLY A 59 -6.61 -14.52 1.14
N VAL A 60 -6.97 -14.05 -0.06
CA VAL A 60 -6.19 -13.06 -0.82
C VAL A 60 -6.24 -11.69 -0.15
N ILE A 61 -7.42 -11.31 0.37
CA ILE A 61 -7.57 -10.04 1.08
C ILE A 61 -6.79 -10.06 2.40
N ASN A 62 -6.86 -11.15 3.17
CA ASN A 62 -6.06 -11.29 4.38
C ASN A 62 -4.56 -11.25 4.09
N LEU A 63 -4.12 -11.93 3.03
CA LEU A 63 -2.72 -11.85 2.58
C LEU A 63 -2.31 -10.39 2.29
N MET A 64 -3.13 -9.64 1.54
CA MET A 64 -2.86 -8.23 1.22
C MET A 64 -2.83 -7.34 2.46
N LEU A 65 -3.69 -7.61 3.45
CA LEU A 65 -3.74 -6.85 4.70
C LEU A 65 -2.47 -7.00 5.53
N ASP A 66 -1.81 -8.14 5.47
CA ASP A 66 -0.60 -8.42 6.25
C ASP A 66 0.69 -7.97 5.55
N LEU A 67 0.60 -7.46 4.32
CA LEU A 67 1.74 -6.91 3.59
C LEU A 67 2.12 -5.50 4.09
N PRO A 68 3.40 -5.12 3.95
CA PRO A 68 3.83 -3.75 4.16
C PRO A 68 3.07 -2.78 3.24
N LEU A 69 2.58 -1.66 3.79
CA LEU A 69 1.77 -0.72 3.01
C LEU A 69 2.54 -0.18 1.80
N TRP A 70 3.81 0.16 1.99
CA TRP A 70 4.65 0.66 0.90
C TRP A 70 4.79 -0.36 -0.24
N ALA A 71 4.84 -1.66 0.07
CA ALA A 71 4.95 -2.71 -0.96
C ALA A 71 3.69 -2.77 -1.81
N VAL A 72 2.52 -2.70 -1.16
CA VAL A 72 1.22 -2.71 -1.86
C VAL A 72 1.08 -1.47 -2.75
N LEU A 73 1.35 -0.27 -2.23
CA LEU A 73 1.24 0.96 -3.02
C LEU A 73 2.27 1.00 -4.17
N GLY A 74 3.49 0.54 -3.92
CA GLY A 74 4.57 0.54 -4.90
C GLY A 74 4.27 -0.40 -6.07
N VAL A 75 3.82 -1.63 -5.78
CA VAL A 75 3.44 -2.60 -6.82
C VAL A 75 2.25 -2.10 -7.63
N LEU A 76 1.20 -1.58 -6.96
CA LEU A 76 0.02 -1.04 -7.66
C LEU A 76 0.39 0.14 -8.56
N GLY A 77 1.21 1.06 -8.06
CA GLY A 77 1.72 2.20 -8.83
C GLY A 77 2.54 1.76 -10.04
N LEU A 78 3.48 0.83 -9.84
CA LEU A 78 4.31 0.29 -10.91
C LEU A 78 3.47 -0.38 -12.00
N VAL A 79 2.56 -1.28 -11.61
CA VAL A 79 1.65 -1.95 -12.55
C VAL A 79 0.81 -0.92 -13.31
N ALA A 80 0.26 0.08 -12.63
CA ALA A 80 -0.50 1.14 -13.26
C ALA A 80 0.35 1.95 -14.26
N THR A 81 1.61 2.27 -13.94
CA THR A 81 2.50 2.97 -14.88
C THR A 81 2.82 2.16 -16.14
N ILE A 82 2.91 0.82 -16.03
CA ILE A 82 3.17 -0.07 -17.17
C ILE A 82 1.91 -0.18 -18.05
N LEU A 83 0.74 -0.33 -17.43
CA LEU A 83 -0.52 -0.52 -18.14
C LEU A 83 -1.00 0.76 -18.84
N ILE A 84 -0.75 1.93 -18.25
CA ILE A 84 -1.20 3.21 -18.79
C ILE A 84 -0.11 3.77 -19.69
N LYS A 85 -0.22 3.43 -20.98
CA LYS A 85 0.73 3.86 -22.01
C LYS A 85 0.92 5.38 -22.04
N PRO A 86 2.12 5.86 -22.43
CA PRO A 86 2.33 7.27 -22.74
C PRO A 86 1.36 7.70 -23.83
N VAL A 87 0.76 8.89 -23.68
CA VAL A 87 0.03 9.53 -24.76
C VAL A 87 1.10 10.21 -25.61
N GLU A 88 1.22 9.83 -26.87
CA GLU A 88 2.01 10.55 -27.86
C GLU A 88 1.42 11.95 -28.09
#